data_AF-A0A5C3PJ78-F1
#
_entry.id   AF-A0A5C3PJ78-F1
#
_cell.length_a   1.000
_cell.length_b   1.000
_cell.length_c   1.000
_cell.angle_alpha   90.00
_cell.angle_beta   90.00
_cell.angle_gamma   90.00
#
_symmetry.space_group_name_H-M   'P 1'
#
loop_
_entity.id
_entity.type
_entity.pdbx_description
1 polymer ?
#
loop_
_entity_poly.entity_id
_entity_poly.type
_entity_poly.pdbx_seq_one_letter_code
_entity_poly.pdbx_strand_id
1 'polypeptide(L)'
;MAVSQDDFIFTVGKLDAGMAILLGERVHLIEFPSLLLPPGVSTGSIVNISVQRNMTEEKKGENDFWNLHSEILDAFGTRTPENPKLEPKLELATAKLRSLYLYLDRQRVAAVPSPLTNTSTKVSDLQLDTKYTFQLVLRTIAGVYNVLR
;
A
#
# COMPACT_ATOMS: atom_id res chain seq x y z
N MET A 1 -35.84 -16.57 2.09
CA MET A 1 -35.20 -17.66 2.86
C MET A 1 -35.04 -17.14 4.27
N ALA A 2 -35.76 -17.70 5.24
CA ALA A 2 -35.65 -17.28 6.63
C ALA A 2 -34.27 -17.70 7.13
N VAL A 3 -33.43 -16.73 7.49
CA VAL A 3 -32.17 -16.99 8.19
C VAL A 3 -32.59 -17.50 9.56
N SER A 4 -32.25 -18.75 9.90
CA SER A 4 -32.48 -19.26 11.24
C SER A 4 -31.66 -18.38 12.19
N GLN A 5 -32.37 -17.67 13.05
CA GLN A 5 -31.76 -16.94 14.15
C GLN A 5 -31.36 -18.01 15.17
N ASP A 6 -30.10 -18.41 15.11
CA ASP A 6 -29.57 -19.40 16.04
C ASP A 6 -29.17 -18.65 17.32
N ASP A 7 -30.10 -18.62 18.26
CA ASP A 7 -29.85 -18.15 19.63
C ASP A 7 -29.25 -19.33 20.43
N PHE A 8 -28.06 -19.12 20.99
CA PHE A 8 -27.36 -20.13 21.76
C PHE A 8 -27.30 -19.76 23.23
N ILE A 9 -27.72 -20.68 24.09
CA ILE A 9 -27.63 -20.56 25.54
C ILE A 9 -26.31 -21.20 25.99
N PHE A 10 -25.52 -20.46 26.76
CA PHE A 10 -24.29 -20.95 27.37
C PHE A 10 -24.26 -20.68 28.87
N THR A 11 -23.62 -21.58 29.61
CA THR A 11 -23.27 -21.38 31.02
C THR A 11 -21.82 -20.95 31.14
N VAL A 12 -21.56 -19.92 31.93
CA VAL A 12 -20.20 -19.46 32.24
C VAL A 12 -19.54 -20.45 33.18
N GLY A 13 -18.60 -21.24 32.69
CA GLY A 13 -17.90 -22.25 33.48
C GLY A 13 -16.74 -21.67 34.30
N LYS A 14 -15.88 -20.87 33.66
CA LYS A 14 -14.74 -20.20 34.30
C LYS A 14 -14.64 -18.77 33.78
N LEU A 15 -14.37 -17.83 34.67
CA LEU A 15 -14.19 -16.42 34.32
C LEU A 15 -12.83 -15.94 34.84
N ASP A 16 -11.93 -15.60 33.93
CA ASP A 16 -10.66 -14.96 34.24
C ASP A 16 -10.66 -13.49 33.76
N ALA A 17 -9.65 -12.70 34.14
CA ALA A 17 -9.55 -11.27 33.82
C ALA A 17 -9.44 -10.93 32.32
N GLY A 18 -9.29 -11.92 31.43
CA GLY A 18 -9.22 -11.71 29.98
C GLY A 18 -10.15 -12.62 29.18
N MET A 19 -10.28 -13.88 29.58
CA MET A 19 -11.06 -14.89 28.87
C MET A 19 -12.07 -15.55 29.81
N ALA A 20 -13.19 -15.98 29.24
CA ALA A 20 -14.20 -16.78 29.88
C ALA A 20 -14.38 -18.09 29.12
N ILE A 21 -14.66 -19.16 29.84
CA ILE A 21 -15.04 -20.46 29.28
C ILE A 21 -16.56 -20.56 29.33
N LEU A 22 -17.20 -20.67 28.18
CA LEU A 22 -18.65 -20.86 28.07
C LEU A 22 -18.95 -22.31 27.65
N LEU A 23 -19.91 -22.92 28.33
CA LEU A 23 -20.31 -24.31 28.20
C LEU A 23 -21.73 -24.37 27.61
N GLY A 24 -21.88 -24.97 26.44
CA GLY A 24 -23.18 -25.19 25.80
C GLY A 24 -23.73 -26.59 26.06
N GLU A 25 -25.03 -26.79 25.82
CA GLU A 25 -25.75 -28.05 26.11
C GLU A 25 -25.19 -29.28 25.37
N ARG A 26 -24.60 -29.10 24.18
CA ARG A 26 -24.10 -30.19 23.32
C ARG A 26 -22.58 -30.39 23.41
N VAL A 27 -22.00 -30.23 24.60
CA VAL A 27 -20.54 -30.37 24.83
C VAL A 27 -19.72 -29.37 23.98
N HIS A 28 -20.30 -28.19 23.73
CA HIS A 28 -19.59 -27.09 23.09
C HIS A 28 -18.89 -26.27 24.17
N LEU A 29 -17.56 -26.28 24.15
CA LEU A 29 -16.74 -25.40 24.98
C LEU A 29 -16.20 -24.30 24.08
N ILE A 30 -16.46 -23.04 24.44
CA ILE A 30 -15.92 -21.88 23.72
C ILE A 30 -15.13 -21.00 24.67
N GLU A 31 -13.97 -20.53 24.18
CA GLU A 31 -13.22 -19.46 24.83
C GLU A 31 -13.73 -18.13 24.29
N PHE A 32 -14.25 -17.29 25.18
CA PHE A 32 -14.88 -16.02 24.83
C PHE A 32 -14.22 -14.87 25.59
N PRO A 33 -13.85 -13.75 24.95
CA PRO A 33 -13.27 -12.60 25.66
C PRO A 33 -14.19 -12.10 26.76
N SER A 34 -13.71 -12.03 28.00
CA SER A 34 -14.56 -11.65 29.14
C SER A 34 -15.03 -10.19 29.05
N LEU A 35 -14.31 -9.35 28.31
CA LEU A 35 -14.70 -7.96 28.01
C LEU A 35 -16.02 -7.85 27.23
N LEU A 36 -16.32 -8.83 26.38
CA LEU A 36 -17.53 -8.83 25.55
C LEU A 36 -18.74 -9.41 26.29
N LEU A 37 -18.56 -9.90 27.51
CA LEU A 37 -19.67 -10.37 28.34
C LEU A 37 -20.38 -9.18 29.01
N PRO A 38 -21.70 -9.30 29.28
CA PRO A 38 -22.43 -8.31 30.05
C PRO A 38 -21.81 -8.07 31.43
N PRO A 39 -21.91 -6.84 31.98
CA PRO A 39 -21.43 -6.56 33.33
C PRO A 39 -22.22 -7.36 34.38
N GLY A 40 -21.54 -7.79 35.44
CA GLY A 40 -22.16 -8.54 36.55
C GLY A 40 -22.26 -10.06 36.33
N VAL A 41 -21.77 -10.56 35.20
CA VAL A 41 -21.66 -11.99 34.93
C VAL A 41 -20.56 -12.62 35.78
N SER A 42 -20.86 -13.78 36.39
CA SER A 42 -19.94 -14.57 37.21
C SER A 42 -19.98 -16.05 36.83
N THR A 43 -19.06 -16.87 37.36
CA THR A 43 -19.10 -18.33 37.19
C THR A 43 -20.46 -18.90 37.60
N GLY A 44 -21.04 -19.73 36.73
CA GLY A 44 -22.39 -20.30 36.85
C GLY A 44 -23.50 -19.48 36.23
N SER A 45 -23.23 -18.24 35.79
CA SER A 45 -24.21 -17.42 35.07
C SER A 45 -24.59 -18.04 33.73
N ILE A 46 -25.84 -17.83 33.31
CA ILE A 46 -26.32 -18.24 32.00
C ILE A 46 -26.40 -17.01 31.09
N VAL A 47 -25.77 -17.09 29.92
CA VAL A 47 -25.75 -16.04 28.91
C VAL A 47 -26.40 -16.54 27.62
N ASN A 48 -27.09 -15.63 26.93
CA ASN A 48 -27.68 -15.90 25.62
C ASN A 48 -26.86 -15.16 24.57
N ILE A 49 -26.41 -15.87 23.54
CA ILE A 49 -25.61 -15.32 22.44
C ILE A 49 -26.39 -15.51 21.14
N SER A 50 -26.80 -14.39 20.56
CA SER A 50 -27.44 -14.34 19.24
C SER A 50 -26.38 -14.00 18.19
N VAL A 51 -26.20 -14.89 17.22
CA VAL A 51 -25.24 -14.66 16.12
C VAL A 51 -26.00 -14.42 14.83
N GLN A 52 -25.79 -13.24 14.24
CA GLN A 52 -26.46 -12.83 13.01
C GLN A 52 -25.45 -12.30 11.98
N ARG A 53 -25.61 -12.73 10.73
CA ARG A 53 -24.82 -12.22 9.61
C ARG A 53 -25.26 -10.81 9.24
N ASN A 54 -24.34 -9.85 9.30
CA ASN A 54 -24.61 -8.46 8.94
C ASN A 54 -24.18 -8.16 7.49
N MET A 55 -25.09 -8.39 6.55
CA MET A 55 -24.87 -8.14 5.12
C MET A 55 -24.59 -6.67 4.78
N THR A 56 -25.12 -5.73 5.57
CA THR A 56 -24.95 -4.30 5.34
C THR A 56 -23.52 -3.87 5.61
N GLU A 57 -22.94 -4.31 6.74
CA GLU A 57 -21.55 -4.02 7.07
C GLU A 57 -20.58 -4.78 6.15
N GLU A 58 -20.91 -6.00 5.72
CA GLU A 58 -20.11 -6.72 4.72
C GLU A 58 -20.00 -5.93 3.41
N LYS A 59 -21.13 -5.46 2.88
CA LYS A 59 -21.15 -4.67 1.64
C LYS A 59 -20.41 -3.34 1.79
N LYS A 60 -20.50 -2.70 2.95
CA LYS A 60 -19.76 -1.48 3.26
C LYS A 60 -18.25 -1.75 3.29
N GLY A 61 -17.82 -2.81 3.97
CA GLY A 61 -16.42 -3.21 4.01
C GLY A 61 -15.85 -3.54 2.63
N GLU A 62 -16.64 -4.21 1.78
CA GLU A 62 -16.26 -4.47 0.39
C GLU A 62 -16.08 -3.17 -0.42
N ASN A 63 -17.01 -2.23 -0.28
CA ASN A 63 -16.91 -0.94 -0.96
C ASN A 63 -15.68 -0.14 -0.49
N ASP A 64 -15.47 -0.05 0.83
CA ASP A 64 -14.32 0.65 1.41
C ASP A 64 -12.99 0.04 0.94
N PHE A 65 -12.93 -1.29 0.84
CA PHE A 65 -11.78 -2.01 0.31
C PHE A 65 -11.48 -1.61 -1.15
N TRP A 66 -12.48 -1.64 -2.04
CA TRP A 66 -12.29 -1.30 -3.45
C TRP A 66 -11.99 0.18 -3.68
N ASN A 67 -12.61 1.07 -2.90
CA ASN A 67 -12.32 2.50 -2.95
C ASN A 67 -10.85 2.77 -2.60
N LEU A 68 -10.36 2.18 -1.51
CA LEU A 68 -8.95 2.31 -1.12
C LEU A 68 -7.99 1.79 -2.21
N HIS A 69 -8.30 0.65 -2.82
CA HIS A 69 -7.46 0.09 -3.89
C HIS A 69 -7.45 0.99 -5.13
N SER A 70 -8.58 1.60 -5.45
CA SER A 70 -8.69 2.55 -6.56
C SER A 70 -7.87 3.81 -6.28
N GLU A 71 -7.94 4.35 -5.06
CA GLU A 71 -7.12 5.49 -4.63
C GLU A 71 -5.61 5.20 -4.70
N ILE A 72 -5.19 4.01 -4.26
CA ILE A 72 -3.78 3.58 -4.35
C ILE A 72 -3.35 3.47 -5.81
N LEU A 73 -4.18 2.85 -6.66
CA LEU A 73 -3.88 2.73 -8.09
C LEU A 73 -3.77 4.11 -8.76
N ASP A 74 -4.69 5.01 -8.47
CA ASP A 74 -4.70 6.37 -9.01
C ASP A 74 -3.48 7.15 -8.56
N ALA A 75 -3.10 7.06 -7.29
CA ALA A 75 -1.96 7.76 -6.74
C ALA A 75 -0.62 7.24 -7.32
N PHE A 76 -0.44 5.93 -7.44
CA PHE A 76 0.88 5.33 -7.66
C PHE A 76 1.04 4.55 -8.97
N GLY A 77 -0.06 4.09 -9.58
CA GLY A 77 -0.03 3.20 -10.75
C GLY A 77 -0.40 3.86 -12.08
N THR A 78 -1.05 5.04 -12.07
CA THR A 78 -1.52 5.68 -13.30
C THR A 78 -0.45 6.48 -14.05
N ARG A 79 0.58 6.96 -13.35
CA ARG A 79 1.63 7.80 -13.93
C ARG A 79 2.99 7.16 -13.79
N THR A 80 3.66 6.96 -14.91
CA THR A 80 5.08 6.55 -14.96
C THR A 80 5.96 7.75 -15.26
N PRO A 81 7.24 7.75 -14.82
CA PRO A 81 8.19 8.78 -15.20
C PRO A 81 8.24 8.99 -16.72
N GLU A 82 8.39 10.24 -17.14
CA GLU A 82 8.60 10.55 -18.54
C GLU A 82 10.07 10.38 -18.94
N ASN A 83 10.30 10.16 -20.23
CA ASN A 83 11.63 10.20 -20.79
C ASN A 83 12.29 11.58 -20.55
N PRO A 84 13.57 11.64 -20.11
CA PRO A 84 14.22 12.90 -19.80
C PRO A 84 14.38 13.75 -21.07
N LYS A 85 13.86 14.98 -21.03
CA LYS A 85 14.12 15.98 -22.08
C LYS A 85 15.37 16.78 -21.70
N LEU A 86 16.09 17.33 -22.69
CA LEU A 86 17.21 18.27 -22.49
C LEU A 86 16.72 19.68 -22.06
N GLU A 87 15.56 19.75 -21.43
CA GLU A 87 14.85 20.96 -21.00
C GLU A 87 14.65 20.89 -19.46
N PRO A 88 14.40 22.02 -18.78
CA PRO A 88 14.86 22.22 -17.41
C PRO A 88 14.08 21.48 -16.31
N LYS A 89 13.14 20.58 -16.60
CA LYS A 89 12.42 19.84 -15.54
C LYS A 89 12.27 18.37 -15.88
N LEU A 90 12.71 17.52 -14.94
CA LEU A 90 12.48 16.08 -14.97
C LEU A 90 11.12 15.78 -14.38
N GLU A 91 10.24 15.15 -15.15
CA GLU A 91 8.93 14.68 -14.69
C GLU A 91 9.04 13.24 -14.20
N LEU A 92 9.10 13.06 -12.88
CA LEU A 92 9.32 11.75 -12.26
C LEU A 92 8.04 11.04 -11.81
N ALA A 93 6.87 11.68 -11.96
CA ALA A 93 5.60 11.22 -11.39
C ALA A 93 5.76 10.89 -9.88
N THR A 94 5.54 9.65 -9.48
CA THR A 94 5.73 9.16 -8.10
C THR A 94 7.09 8.48 -7.87
N ALA A 95 7.92 8.33 -8.91
CA ALA A 95 9.18 7.63 -8.80
C ALA A 95 10.27 8.51 -8.18
N LYS A 96 11.10 7.92 -7.32
CA LYS A 96 12.31 8.56 -6.82
C LYS A 96 13.43 8.48 -7.85
N LEU A 97 14.11 9.60 -8.06
CA LEU A 97 15.34 9.69 -8.84
C LEU A 97 16.46 8.88 -8.16
N ARG A 98 17.12 7.99 -8.89
CA ARG A 98 18.35 7.32 -8.44
C ARG A 98 19.59 8.03 -8.97
N SER A 99 19.61 8.33 -10.27
CA SER A 99 20.74 8.99 -10.93
C SER A 99 20.34 9.53 -12.30
N LEU A 100 20.95 10.63 -12.72
CA LEU A 100 20.91 11.11 -14.10
C LEU A 100 22.33 11.13 -14.67
N TYR A 101 22.52 10.50 -15.83
CA TYR A 101 23.82 10.43 -16.50
C TYR A 101 23.78 11.08 -17.87
N LEU A 102 24.85 11.80 -18.21
CA LEU A 102 25.10 12.31 -19.55
C LEU A 102 26.03 11.37 -20.31
N TYR A 103 25.61 11.02 -21.52
CA TYR A 103 26.37 10.24 -22.48
C TYR A 103 26.72 11.11 -23.68
N LEU A 104 27.95 10.96 -24.16
CA LEU A 104 28.49 11.56 -25.38
C LEU A 104 28.92 10.40 -26.28
N ASP A 105 28.36 10.30 -27.48
CA ASP A 105 28.68 9.24 -28.45
C ASP A 105 28.60 7.83 -27.84
N ARG A 106 27.55 7.59 -27.03
CA ARG A 106 27.29 6.33 -26.28
C ARG A 106 28.29 6.01 -25.18
N GLN A 107 29.23 6.90 -24.87
CA GLN A 107 30.11 6.79 -23.71
C GLN A 107 29.60 7.64 -22.55
N ARG A 108 29.62 7.08 -21.34
CA ARG A 108 29.21 7.80 -20.13
C ARG A 108 30.26 8.85 -19.79
N VAL A 109 29.88 10.13 -19.85
CA VAL A 109 30.76 11.26 -19.53
C VAL A 109 30.73 11.57 -18.05
N ALA A 110 29.54 11.86 -17.52
CA ALA A 110 29.40 12.35 -16.15
C ALA A 110 28.04 12.02 -15.54
N ALA A 111 28.00 11.99 -14.21
CA ALA A 111 26.76 12.08 -13.46
C ALA A 111 26.37 13.56 -13.33
N VAL A 112 25.11 13.89 -13.58
CA VAL A 112 24.61 15.26 -13.36
C VAL A 112 24.50 15.48 -11.85
N PRO A 113 25.22 16.47 -11.27
CA PRO A 113 25.11 16.77 -9.85
C PRO A 113 23.78 17.46 -9.57
N SER A 114 23.07 16.99 -8.54
CA SER A 114 21.77 17.53 -8.09
C SER A 114 20.75 17.78 -9.23
N PRO A 115 20.29 16.74 -9.95
CA PRO A 115 19.50 16.89 -11.19
C PRO A 115 18.12 17.55 -11.02
N LEU A 116 17.65 17.67 -9.77
CA LEU A 116 16.37 18.29 -9.44
C LEU A 116 16.49 19.81 -9.24
N THR A 117 17.69 20.30 -8.94
CA THR A 117 17.94 21.73 -8.67
C THR A 117 18.84 22.36 -9.72
N ASN A 118 19.81 21.61 -10.26
CA ASN A 118 20.67 22.05 -11.33
C ASN A 118 20.31 21.35 -12.64
N THR A 119 19.88 22.16 -13.59
CA THR A 119 19.37 21.74 -14.90
C THR A 119 20.37 22.01 -16.02
N SER A 120 21.58 22.47 -15.66
CA SER A 120 22.65 22.80 -16.58
C SER A 120 23.90 21.95 -16.29
N THR A 121 24.55 21.46 -17.33
CA THR A 121 25.83 20.74 -17.22
C THR A 121 26.72 21.18 -18.36
N LYS A 122 27.89 21.73 -18.03
CA LYS A 122 28.90 22.11 -19.01
C LYS A 122 29.77 20.90 -19.33
N VAL A 123 29.89 20.56 -20.60
CA VAL A 123 30.86 19.59 -21.11
C VAL A 123 32.08 20.36 -21.62
N SER A 124 33.25 20.03 -21.12
CA SER A 124 34.53 20.60 -21.56
C SER A 124 35.20 19.67 -22.60
N ASP A 125 36.27 20.13 -23.23
CA ASP A 125 37.15 19.33 -24.11
C ASP A 125 36.52 18.81 -25.41
N LEU A 126 35.52 19.53 -25.94
CA LEU A 126 34.97 19.27 -27.27
C LEU A 126 35.85 19.90 -28.35
N GLN A 127 36.07 19.15 -29.43
CA GLN A 127 36.85 19.61 -30.57
C GLN A 127 36.03 20.50 -31.49
N LEU A 128 36.68 21.50 -32.09
CA LEU A 128 36.09 22.32 -33.14
C LEU A 128 35.80 21.45 -34.37
N ASP A 129 34.70 21.76 -35.05
CA ASP A 129 34.26 21.08 -36.28
C ASP A 129 33.99 19.56 -36.14
N THR A 130 33.73 19.08 -34.92
CA THR A 130 33.35 17.69 -34.66
C THR A 130 31.88 17.60 -34.27
N LYS A 131 31.14 16.68 -34.89
CA LYS A 131 29.75 16.38 -34.54
C LYS A 131 29.70 15.41 -33.38
N TYR A 132 28.88 15.74 -32.39
CA TYR A 132 28.69 14.94 -31.18
C TYR A 132 27.21 14.60 -30.98
N THR A 133 26.93 13.41 -30.48
CA THR A 133 25.58 12.97 -30.08
C THR A 133 25.48 12.95 -28.56
N PHE A 134 24.43 13.58 -28.03
CA PHE A 134 24.22 13.67 -26.59
C PHE A 134 23.00 12.86 -26.18
N GLN A 135 23.13 12.14 -25.06
CA GLN A 135 22.03 11.35 -24.50
C GLN A 135 21.97 11.52 -22.99
N LEU A 136 20.75 11.73 -22.49
CA LEU A 136 20.48 11.63 -21.06
C LEU A 136 19.91 10.25 -20.74
N VAL A 137 20.45 9.64 -19.69
CA VAL A 137 19.94 8.38 -19.13
C VAL A 137 19.47 8.65 -17.71
N LEU A 138 18.16 8.69 -17.54
CA LEU A 138 17.45 8.87 -16.28
C LEU A 138 17.18 7.50 -15.66
N ARG A 139 17.70 7.27 -14.45
CA ARG A 139 17.39 6.08 -13.66
C ARG A 139 16.54 6.47 -12.48
N THR A 140 15.37 5.84 -12.37
CA THR A 140 14.45 5.99 -11.25
C THR A 140 14.21 4.63 -10.60
N ILE A 141 13.46 4.61 -9.50
CA ILE A 141 12.98 3.34 -8.92
C ILE A 141 11.97 2.61 -9.81
N ALA A 142 11.33 3.31 -10.77
CA ALA A 142 10.34 2.74 -11.68
C ALA A 142 10.94 2.23 -12.99
N GLY A 143 12.22 2.52 -13.28
CA GLY A 143 12.89 2.04 -14.49
C GLY A 143 14.04 2.92 -14.95
N VAL A 144 14.50 2.64 -16.16
CA VAL A 144 15.52 3.42 -16.87
C VAL A 144 14.91 4.02 -18.12
N TYR A 145 15.07 5.34 -18.27
CA TYR A 145 14.47 6.16 -19.31
C TYR A 145 15.58 6.92 -20.04
N ASN A 146 15.51 6.99 -21.36
CA ASN A 146 16.57 7.58 -22.17
C ASN A 146 16.04 8.22 -23.44
N VAL A 147 16.66 9.34 -23.84
CA VAL A 147 16.36 10.03 -25.10
C VAL A 147 17.64 10.16 -25.90
N LEU A 148 17.62 9.68 -27.14
CA LEU A 148 18.70 9.84 -28.13
C LEU A 148 18.41 11.08 -28.99
N ARG A 149 19.40 11.97 -29.14
CA ARG A 149 19.44 12.98 -30.20
C ARG A 149 20.84 13.16 -30.75
#